data_AF-A0AAD9T819-F1
#
_entry.id   AF-A0AAD9T819-F1
#
_cell.length_a   1.000
_cell.length_b   1.000
_cell.length_c   1.000
_cell.angle_alpha   90.00
_cell.angle_beta   90.00
_cell.angle_gamma   90.00
#
_symmetry.space_group_name_H-M   'P 1'
#
loop_
_entity.id
_entity.type
_entity.pdbx_description
1 polymer ?
#
loop_
_entity_poly.entity_id
_entity_poly.type
_entity_poly.pdbx_seq_one_letter_code
_entity_poly.pdbx_strand_id
1 'polypeptide(L)'
;MIGTLSKGNHKNFVNLLGFCEEEEPFTRMMVFEYAPNGTLFEHLHIKESEHLDWGMRLRIAMGMAYCLEHMHLMNPPMVHKNLNSSAVTLTEDYAAKICDFNFWNQMAAAEIERSGIDLLNTASASRGPESNVYSFGVILFEMVTGRLPYSVDNGSIEDWASDYLKGEQPLREMVDPSLDSCQEEQVDRIGQVIKSCVHPDPRSRPPMREVAAMLWDITGITRDGATPKISPLWWAELEVLSTDAN
;
A
#
# COMPACT_ATOMS: atom_id res chain seq x y z
N MET A 1 20.69 -2.81 -1.96
CA MET A 1 20.16 -1.44 -1.93
C MET A 1 19.61 -1.08 -3.31
N ILE A 2 20.40 -0.53 -4.24
CA ILE A 2 19.95 -0.25 -5.62
C ILE A 2 19.49 -1.53 -6.31
N GLY A 3 20.21 -2.65 -6.11
CA GLY A 3 19.85 -3.95 -6.68
C GLY A 3 18.55 -4.58 -6.13
N THR A 4 17.94 -4.06 -5.07
CA THR A 4 16.62 -4.53 -4.57
C THR A 4 15.52 -3.59 -5.04
N LEU A 5 15.75 -2.27 -5.00
CA LEU A 5 14.83 -1.24 -5.49
C LEU A 5 14.64 -1.31 -7.02
N SER A 6 15.69 -1.62 -7.77
CA SER A 6 15.61 -1.87 -9.22
C SER A 6 14.84 -3.16 -9.58
N LYS A 7 14.76 -4.12 -8.65
CA LYS A 7 14.05 -5.41 -8.88
C LYS A 7 12.55 -5.31 -8.63
N GLY A 8 12.10 -4.37 -7.80
CA GLY A 8 10.69 -4.11 -7.51
C GLY A 8 9.96 -3.33 -8.61
N ASN A 9 10.43 -3.36 -9.85
CA ASN A 9 9.91 -2.56 -10.95
C ASN A 9 8.46 -2.96 -11.29
N HIS A 10 7.52 -2.24 -10.69
CA HIS A 10 6.09 -2.44 -10.87
C HIS A 10 5.42 -1.07 -11.00
N LYS A 11 4.43 -0.96 -11.90
CA LYS A 11 3.78 0.34 -12.19
C LYS A 11 3.06 0.94 -10.96
N ASN A 12 2.55 0.08 -10.08
CA ASN A 12 1.93 0.45 -8.80
C ASN A 12 2.90 0.43 -7.60
N PHE A 13 4.20 0.41 -7.84
CA PHE A 13 5.24 0.64 -6.83
C PHE A 13 5.93 1.98 -7.15
N VAL A 14 6.41 2.69 -6.13
CA VAL A 14 7.26 3.88 -6.35
C VAL A 14 8.66 3.43 -6.73
N ASN A 15 9.00 3.60 -8.01
CA ASN A 15 10.27 3.14 -8.55
C ASN A 15 11.39 4.16 -8.30
N LEU A 16 12.60 3.64 -8.05
CA LEU A 16 13.83 4.43 -8.01
C LEU A 16 14.21 4.83 -9.44
N LEU A 17 14.26 6.13 -9.71
CA LEU A 17 14.67 6.70 -11.00
C LEU A 17 16.19 6.85 -11.09
N GLY A 18 16.84 7.19 -9.98
CA GLY A 18 18.28 7.41 -9.94
C GLY A 18 18.83 7.55 -8.54
N PHE A 19 20.15 7.60 -8.40
CA PHE A 19 20.82 7.86 -7.14
C PHE A 19 22.09 8.67 -7.39
N CYS A 20 22.52 9.42 -6.37
CA CYS A 20 23.80 10.12 -6.33
C CYS A 20 24.59 9.63 -5.12
N GLU A 21 25.88 9.37 -5.32
CA GLU A 21 26.84 8.99 -4.28
C GLU A 21 28.14 9.76 -4.55
N GLU A 22 28.34 10.86 -3.83
CA GLU A 22 29.57 11.66 -3.83
C GLU A 22 30.25 11.53 -2.46
N GLU A 23 31.57 11.34 -2.47
CA GLU A 23 32.37 11.25 -1.24
C GLU A 23 32.80 12.64 -0.73
N GLU A 24 32.98 13.62 -1.63
CA GLU A 24 33.41 14.98 -1.27
C GLU A 24 32.66 16.07 -2.08
N PRO A 25 31.72 16.83 -1.47
CA PRO A 25 31.22 16.63 -0.10
C PRO A 25 30.40 15.34 0.01
N PHE A 26 30.46 14.66 1.16
CA PHE A 26 29.70 13.42 1.37
C PHE A 26 28.20 13.64 1.17
N THR A 27 27.70 13.14 0.06
CA THR A 27 26.33 13.38 -0.41
C THR A 27 25.77 12.09 -0.96
N ARG A 28 24.69 11.59 -0.36
CA ARG A 28 23.94 10.43 -0.85
C ARG A 28 22.50 10.85 -1.10
N MET A 29 22.03 10.72 -2.34
CA MET A 29 20.67 11.04 -2.73
C MET A 29 20.03 9.89 -3.50
N MET A 30 18.72 9.74 -3.39
CA MET A 30 17.92 8.82 -4.19
C MET A 30 16.73 9.59 -4.75
N VAL A 31 16.47 9.40 -6.05
CA VAL A 31 15.41 10.05 -6.80
C VAL A 31 14.36 9.00 -7.12
N PHE A 32 13.11 9.27 -6.77
CA PHE A 32 11.98 8.36 -6.94
C PHE A 32 10.90 9.00 -7.81
N GLU A 33 10.04 8.16 -8.40
CA GLU A 33 8.79 8.63 -9.00
C GLU A 33 7.95 9.41 -7.98
N TYR A 34 7.31 10.49 -8.43
CA TYR A 34 6.44 11.32 -7.60
C TYR A 34 4.96 11.07 -7.94
N ALA A 35 4.16 10.88 -6.90
CA ALA A 35 2.71 10.72 -6.97
C ALA A 35 2.06 11.97 -6.31
N PRO A 36 1.43 12.87 -7.09
CA PRO A 36 1.10 14.21 -6.62
C PRO A 36 -0.13 14.30 -5.72
N ASN A 37 -1.03 13.30 -5.74
CA ASN A 37 -2.31 13.36 -5.03
C ASN A 37 -2.19 12.79 -3.60
N GLY A 38 -1.08 13.07 -2.92
CA GLY A 38 -0.89 12.66 -1.52
C GLY A 38 -1.03 11.15 -1.29
N THR A 39 -1.54 10.79 -0.12
CA THR A 39 -1.68 9.41 0.37
C THR A 39 -3.13 8.98 0.46
N LEU A 40 -3.37 7.67 0.35
CA LEU A 40 -4.69 7.08 0.57
C LEU A 40 -5.25 7.44 1.96
N PHE A 41 -4.39 7.52 2.99
CA PHE A 41 -4.79 7.96 4.32
C PHE A 41 -5.42 9.37 4.30
N GLU A 42 -4.77 10.32 3.64
CA GLU A 42 -5.26 11.71 3.56
C GLU A 42 -6.62 11.77 2.85
N HIS A 43 -6.81 10.96 1.82
CA HIS A 43 -8.08 10.88 1.09
C HIS A 43 -9.21 10.21 1.87
N LEU A 44 -8.91 9.31 2.81
CA LEU A 44 -9.92 8.65 3.63
C LEU A 44 -10.28 9.43 4.90
N HIS A 45 -9.34 10.22 5.46
CA HIS A 45 -9.50 10.80 6.80
C HIS A 45 -9.39 12.34 6.87
N ILE A 46 -8.88 13.02 5.84
CA ILE A 46 -8.79 14.49 5.82
C ILE A 46 -9.92 15.05 4.95
N LYS A 47 -10.75 15.91 5.55
CA LYS A 47 -11.98 16.44 4.93
C LYS A 47 -11.70 17.33 3.73
N GLU A 48 -10.54 17.97 3.70
CA GLU A 48 -10.10 18.88 2.64
C GLU A 48 -9.57 18.13 1.41
N SER A 49 -9.30 16.83 1.52
CA SER A 49 -8.85 15.99 0.40
C SER A 49 -9.98 15.70 -0.58
N GLU A 50 -9.64 15.47 -1.85
CA GLU A 50 -10.62 15.06 -2.85
C GLU A 50 -11.26 13.72 -2.48
N HIS A 51 -12.58 13.60 -2.63
CA HIS A 51 -13.29 12.40 -2.25
C HIS A 51 -13.03 11.25 -3.24
N LEU A 52 -12.66 10.07 -2.72
CA LEU A 52 -12.50 8.86 -3.51
C LEU A 52 -13.83 8.10 -3.59
N ASP A 53 -14.41 8.08 -4.79
CA ASP A 53 -15.61 7.28 -5.07
C ASP A 53 -15.34 5.77 -4.98
N TRP A 54 -16.42 4.97 -5.04
CA TRP A 54 -16.32 3.51 -4.93
C TRP A 54 -15.42 2.88 -6.00
N GLY A 55 -15.52 3.35 -7.25
CA GLY A 55 -14.73 2.82 -8.36
C GLY A 55 -13.23 3.13 -8.20
N MET A 56 -12.90 4.34 -7.75
CA MET A 56 -11.54 4.76 -7.43
C MET A 56 -10.95 3.90 -6.31
N ARG A 57 -11.70 3.68 -5.21
CA ARG A 57 -11.26 2.80 -4.13
C ARG A 57 -11.01 1.37 -4.62
N LEU A 58 -11.90 0.80 -5.44
CA LEU A 58 -11.68 -0.52 -6.01
C LEU A 58 -10.46 -0.57 -6.93
N ARG A 59 -10.22 0.46 -7.74
CA ARG A 59 -9.03 0.56 -8.60
C ARG A 59 -7.74 0.62 -7.78
N ILE A 60 -7.73 1.40 -6.71
CA ILE A 60 -6.61 1.52 -5.76
C ILE A 60 -6.33 0.16 -5.11
N ALA A 61 -7.36 -0.52 -4.60
CA ALA A 61 -7.23 -1.83 -3.96
C ALA A 61 -6.65 -2.88 -4.91
N MET A 62 -7.09 -2.88 -6.17
CA MET A 62 -6.55 -3.77 -7.21
C MET A 62 -5.11 -3.44 -7.56
N GLY A 63 -4.74 -2.16 -7.68
CA GLY A 63 -3.37 -1.73 -7.92
C GLY A 63 -2.42 -2.19 -6.81
N MET A 64 -2.86 -2.07 -5.56
CA MET A 64 -2.12 -2.60 -4.40
C MET A 64 -2.02 -4.13 -4.45
N ALA A 65 -3.11 -4.84 -4.73
CA ALA A 65 -3.13 -6.30 -4.77
C ALA A 65 -2.16 -6.86 -5.82
N TYR A 66 -2.16 -6.29 -7.03
CA TYR A 66 -1.23 -6.69 -8.09
C TYR A 66 0.22 -6.35 -7.76
N CYS A 67 0.46 -5.20 -7.12
CA CYS A 67 1.80 -4.83 -6.67
C CYS A 67 2.34 -5.84 -5.65
N LEU A 68 1.56 -6.14 -4.60
CA LEU A 68 1.97 -7.07 -3.55
C LEU A 68 2.08 -8.52 -4.08
N GLU A 69 1.22 -8.93 -5.01
CA GLU A 69 1.37 -10.20 -5.74
C GLU A 69 2.75 -10.27 -6.41
N HIS A 70 3.11 -9.25 -7.19
CA HIS A 70 4.42 -9.18 -7.84
C HIS A 70 5.57 -9.22 -6.83
N MET A 71 5.46 -8.46 -5.74
CA MET A 71 6.49 -8.38 -4.70
C MET A 71 6.74 -9.73 -4.03
N HIS A 72 5.68 -10.46 -3.70
CA HIS A 72 5.77 -11.78 -3.06
C HIS A 72 6.26 -12.89 -4.00
N LEU A 73 6.08 -12.73 -5.32
CA LEU A 73 6.56 -13.68 -6.33
C LEU A 73 8.05 -13.53 -6.67
N MET A 74 8.71 -12.46 -6.21
CA MET A 74 10.14 -12.28 -6.40
C MET A 74 10.97 -13.36 -5.68
N ASN A 75 12.22 -13.55 -6.11
CA ASN A 75 13.14 -14.48 -5.49
C ASN A 75 14.46 -13.77 -5.08
N PRO A 76 14.70 -13.49 -3.78
CA PRO A 76 13.79 -13.76 -2.65
C PRO A 76 12.55 -12.82 -2.65
N PRO A 77 11.44 -13.21 -2.00
CA PRO A 77 10.25 -12.36 -1.89
C PRO A 77 10.55 -11.02 -1.23
N MET A 78 9.98 -9.93 -1.76
CA MET A 78 10.05 -8.62 -1.16
C MET A 78 8.83 -8.40 -0.26
N VAL A 79 9.06 -8.08 1.01
CA VAL A 79 8.01 -7.88 2.03
C VAL A 79 8.03 -6.44 2.50
N HIS A 80 6.93 -5.72 2.36
CA HIS A 80 6.80 -4.34 2.83
C HIS A 80 6.63 -4.33 4.35
N LYS A 81 7.60 -3.79 5.10
CA LYS A 81 7.62 -3.97 6.57
C LYS A 81 6.57 -3.13 7.30
N ASN A 82 6.18 -1.99 6.74
CA ASN A 82 5.27 -1.03 7.36
C ASN A 82 4.13 -0.66 6.39
N LEU A 83 3.41 -1.66 5.88
CA LEU A 83 2.30 -1.43 4.95
C LEU A 83 1.07 -0.90 5.71
N ASN A 84 0.66 0.33 5.40
CA ASN A 84 -0.55 1.00 5.88
C ASN A 84 -1.06 1.99 4.81
N SER A 85 -2.19 2.65 5.03
CA SER A 85 -2.77 3.60 4.06
C SER A 85 -1.89 4.83 3.78
N SER A 86 -1.03 5.25 4.72
CA SER A 86 -0.05 6.33 4.49
C SER A 86 1.13 5.88 3.60
N ALA A 87 1.40 4.58 3.49
CA ALA A 87 2.40 4.01 2.59
C ALA A 87 1.89 3.86 1.14
N VAL A 88 0.65 4.25 0.87
CA VAL A 88 0.05 4.20 -0.48
C VAL A 88 -0.16 5.62 -0.95
N THR A 89 0.60 6.05 -1.96
CA THR A 89 0.44 7.35 -2.61
C THR A 89 -0.39 7.26 -3.87
N LEU A 90 -1.02 8.36 -4.28
CA LEU A 90 -1.93 8.38 -5.42
C LEU A 90 -1.35 9.24 -6.56
N THR A 91 -1.35 8.67 -7.77
CA THR A 91 -0.96 9.39 -8.98
C THR A 91 -2.01 10.43 -9.37
N GLU A 92 -1.69 11.30 -10.35
CA GLU A 92 -2.60 12.32 -10.88
C GLU A 92 -3.96 11.73 -11.31
N ASP A 93 -3.96 10.50 -11.84
CA ASP A 93 -5.16 9.77 -12.23
C ASP A 93 -5.71 8.83 -11.13
N TYR A 94 -5.31 9.03 -9.87
CA TYR A 94 -5.75 8.27 -8.69
C TYR A 94 -5.43 6.77 -8.72
N ALA A 95 -4.35 6.37 -9.41
CA ALA A 95 -3.83 5.00 -9.30
C ALA A 95 -2.90 4.88 -8.09
N ALA A 96 -2.91 3.71 -7.45
CA ALA A 96 -2.10 3.44 -6.28
C ALA A 96 -0.61 3.26 -6.65
N LYS A 97 0.28 3.88 -5.86
CA LYS A 97 1.70 3.55 -5.79
C LYS A 97 2.11 3.25 -4.35
N ILE A 98 2.56 2.02 -4.08
CA ILE A 98 3.10 1.62 -2.79
C ILE A 98 4.51 2.19 -2.61
N CYS A 99 4.74 2.85 -1.47
CA CYS A 99 5.99 3.50 -1.11
C CYS A 99 6.66 2.80 0.08
N ASP A 100 7.90 2.32 -0.08
CA ASP A 100 8.70 1.78 1.03
C ASP A 100 9.83 2.74 1.44
N PHE A 101 9.48 3.87 2.08
CA PHE A 101 10.48 4.80 2.62
C PHE A 101 11.14 4.30 3.91
N ASN A 102 10.70 3.18 4.48
CA ASN A 102 11.36 2.60 5.66
C ASN A 102 12.71 1.94 5.35
N PHE A 103 13.13 2.00 4.08
CA PHE A 103 14.48 1.73 3.66
C PHE A 103 15.53 2.56 4.43
N TRP A 104 15.26 3.84 4.69
CA TRP A 104 16.18 4.74 5.41
C TRP A 104 16.43 4.31 6.86
N ASN A 105 15.39 3.84 7.55
CA ASN A 105 15.50 3.37 8.93
C ASN A 105 16.36 2.09 9.04
N GLN A 106 16.34 1.23 8.01
CA GLN A 106 17.23 0.06 7.95
C GLN A 106 18.69 0.44 7.70
N MET A 107 18.96 1.54 6.97
CA MET A 107 20.32 2.05 6.80
C MET A 107 20.88 2.57 8.12
N ALA A 108 20.11 3.42 8.82
CA ALA A 108 20.50 3.91 10.14
C ALA A 108 20.71 2.74 11.12
N ALA A 109 19.82 1.74 11.12
CA ALA A 109 19.94 0.57 11.99
C ALA A 109 21.14 -0.34 11.64
N ALA A 110 21.45 -0.57 10.36
CA ALA A 110 22.59 -1.39 9.94
C ALA A 110 23.95 -0.70 10.24
N GLU A 111 23.97 0.63 10.20
CA GLU A 111 25.13 1.44 10.60
C GLU A 111 25.30 1.45 12.12
N ILE A 112 24.20 1.43 12.88
CA ILE A 112 24.17 1.26 14.34
C ILE A 112 24.55 -0.18 14.75
N GLU A 113 24.12 -1.23 14.04
CA GLU A 113 24.53 -2.62 14.28
C GLU A 113 26.04 -2.81 14.08
N ARG A 114 26.64 -2.14 13.07
CA ARG A 114 28.10 -2.09 12.90
C ARG A 114 28.82 -1.38 14.05
N SER A 115 28.14 -0.55 14.82
CA SER A 115 28.67 0.15 16.01
C SER A 115 28.49 -0.63 17.32
N GLY A 116 27.91 -1.85 17.28
CA GLY A 116 27.83 -2.75 18.43
C GLY A 116 26.81 -2.36 19.50
N ILE A 117 25.84 -1.51 19.17
CA ILE A 117 24.72 -1.18 20.08
C ILE A 117 23.51 -2.00 19.64
N ASP A 118 23.29 -3.13 20.33
CA ASP A 118 22.10 -3.96 20.20
C ASP A 118 20.91 -3.25 20.84
N LEU A 119 20.29 -2.34 20.08
CA LEU A 119 19.01 -1.76 20.41
C LEU A 119 17.95 -2.32 19.47
N LEU A 120 17.11 -3.18 20.06
CA LEU A 120 15.77 -3.60 19.65
C LEU A 120 15.66 -5.02 19.08
N ASN A 121 15.80 -5.97 20.02
CA ASN A 121 14.92 -7.13 20.11
C ASN A 121 13.42 -6.75 20.19
N THR A 122 12.85 -6.27 19.08
CA THR A 122 11.39 -6.22 18.85
C THR A 122 11.00 -6.91 17.53
N ALA A 123 11.74 -7.96 17.16
CA ALA A 123 11.53 -8.71 15.93
C ALA A 123 10.58 -9.91 16.09
N SER A 124 9.48 -9.77 16.86
CA SER A 124 8.51 -10.87 17.10
C SER A 124 7.13 -10.66 16.47
N ALA A 125 6.99 -9.76 15.49
CA ALA A 125 5.85 -9.78 14.58
C ALA A 125 6.32 -10.40 13.25
N SER A 126 5.61 -11.44 12.80
CA SER A 126 5.86 -12.16 11.54
C SER A 126 6.31 -11.23 10.41
N ARG A 127 7.57 -11.35 9.96
CA ARG A 127 8.15 -10.54 8.88
C ARG A 127 8.00 -11.19 7.49
N GLY A 128 7.01 -12.08 7.34
CA GLY A 128 6.74 -12.80 6.11
C GLY A 128 5.69 -12.12 5.21
N PRO A 129 5.52 -12.59 3.96
CA PRO A 129 4.45 -12.17 3.05
C PRO A 129 3.06 -12.13 3.69
N GLU A 130 2.78 -12.99 4.66
CA GLU A 130 1.51 -13.11 5.38
C GLU A 130 1.18 -11.86 6.23
N SER A 131 2.19 -11.07 6.61
CA SER A 131 1.97 -9.77 7.26
C SER A 131 1.50 -8.72 6.27
N ASN A 132 1.98 -8.75 5.03
CA ASN A 132 1.49 -7.86 3.98
C ASN A 132 0.05 -8.18 3.62
N VAL A 133 -0.33 -9.47 3.61
CA VAL A 133 -1.72 -9.90 3.43
C VAL A 133 -2.62 -9.34 4.54
N TYR A 134 -2.19 -9.42 5.80
CA TYR A 134 -2.94 -8.83 6.92
C TYR A 134 -3.11 -7.32 6.77
N SER A 135 -2.00 -6.59 6.57
CA SER A 135 -2.03 -5.14 6.35
C SER A 135 -2.92 -4.75 5.17
N PHE A 136 -2.88 -5.51 4.08
CA PHE A 136 -3.75 -5.30 2.93
C PHE A 136 -5.24 -5.46 3.30
N GLY A 137 -5.59 -6.49 4.07
CA GLY A 137 -6.97 -6.69 4.56
C GLY A 137 -7.45 -5.55 5.47
N VAL A 138 -6.56 -5.03 6.32
CA VAL A 138 -6.85 -3.86 7.17
C VAL A 138 -7.09 -2.60 6.33
N ILE A 139 -6.25 -2.32 5.33
CA ILE A 139 -6.44 -1.17 4.44
C ILE A 139 -7.72 -1.34 3.62
N LEU A 140 -8.03 -2.55 3.15
CA LEU A 140 -9.27 -2.80 2.41
C LEU A 140 -10.51 -2.53 3.27
N PHE A 141 -10.47 -2.89 4.55
CA PHE A 141 -11.52 -2.53 5.51
C PHE A 141 -11.61 -1.02 5.74
N GLU A 142 -10.48 -0.34 5.91
CA GLU A 142 -10.39 1.11 6.03
C GLU A 142 -10.99 1.83 4.81
N MET A 143 -10.72 1.33 3.60
CA MET A 143 -11.27 1.85 2.35
C MET A 143 -12.78 1.65 2.22
N VAL A 144 -13.34 0.56 2.74
CA VAL A 144 -14.81 0.35 2.69
C VAL A 144 -15.52 1.22 3.70
N THR A 145 -14.95 1.37 4.89
CA THR A 145 -15.61 2.02 6.03
C THR A 145 -15.33 3.52 6.14
N GLY A 146 -14.23 4.00 5.53
CA GLY A 146 -13.75 5.37 5.73
C GLY A 146 -13.31 5.63 7.17
N ARG A 147 -12.98 4.58 7.93
CA ARG A 147 -12.67 4.67 9.37
C ARG A 147 -11.34 4.01 9.66
N LEU A 148 -10.62 4.55 10.64
CA LEU A 148 -9.42 3.91 11.14
C LEU A 148 -9.79 2.62 11.88
N PRO A 149 -9.03 1.51 11.69
CA PRO A 149 -9.27 0.27 12.42
C PRO A 149 -9.06 0.43 13.94
N TYR A 150 -8.34 1.47 14.35
CA TYR A 150 -8.06 1.81 15.75
C TYR A 150 -8.24 3.33 15.96
N SER A 151 -9.47 3.81 16.06
CA SER A 151 -9.74 5.21 16.46
C SER A 151 -9.96 5.31 17.96
N VAL A 152 -9.19 6.16 18.63
CA VAL A 152 -9.47 6.63 20.00
C VAL A 152 -10.33 7.87 19.87
N ASP A 153 -11.62 7.71 19.63
CA ASP A 153 -12.55 8.83 19.74
C ASP A 153 -13.48 8.57 20.94
N ASN A 154 -13.57 9.55 21.84
CA ASN A 154 -14.36 9.54 23.08
C ASN A 154 -13.94 8.65 24.26
N GLY A 155 -12.72 8.11 24.29
CA GLY A 155 -12.19 7.42 25.48
C GLY A 155 -12.67 5.97 25.67
N SER A 156 -13.35 5.42 24.67
CA SER A 156 -13.54 3.98 24.48
C SER A 156 -12.92 3.58 23.15
N ILE A 157 -12.13 2.50 23.14
CA ILE A 157 -11.72 1.84 21.90
C ILE A 157 -13.01 1.23 21.33
N GLU A 158 -13.66 1.94 20.42
CA GLU A 158 -14.71 1.34 19.61
C GLU A 158 -13.99 0.43 18.61
N ASP A 159 -13.88 -0.85 18.95
CA ASP A 159 -13.17 -1.85 18.16
C ASP A 159 -14.09 -2.32 17.01
N TRP A 160 -14.49 -1.39 16.15
CA TRP A 160 -15.37 -1.64 15.00
C TRP A 160 -14.84 -2.80 14.13
N ALA A 161 -13.52 -2.87 13.97
CA ALA A 161 -12.87 -3.98 13.28
C ALA A 161 -13.11 -5.32 14.01
N SER A 162 -13.03 -5.35 15.34
CA SER A 162 -13.34 -6.54 16.13
C SER A 162 -14.82 -6.92 16.08
N ASP A 163 -15.75 -5.97 16.12
CA ASP A 163 -17.18 -6.23 16.00
C ASP A 163 -17.51 -6.86 14.64
N TYR A 164 -16.89 -6.33 13.57
CA TYR A 164 -16.98 -6.92 12.24
C TYR A 164 -16.38 -8.34 12.17
N LEU A 165 -15.19 -8.54 12.74
CA LEU A 165 -14.49 -9.83 12.71
C LEU A 165 -15.16 -10.90 13.55
N LYS A 166 -15.81 -10.53 14.66
CA LYS A 166 -16.67 -11.41 15.45
C LYS A 166 -18.01 -11.71 14.76
N GLY A 167 -18.36 -10.95 13.72
CA GLY A 167 -19.63 -11.07 13.00
C GLY A 167 -20.80 -10.45 13.75
N GLU A 168 -20.54 -9.53 14.67
CA GLU A 168 -21.56 -8.79 15.42
C GLU A 168 -22.25 -7.75 14.54
N GLN A 169 -21.57 -7.27 13.49
CA GLN A 169 -22.12 -6.34 12.51
C GLN A 169 -21.69 -6.71 11.07
N PRO A 170 -22.59 -6.68 10.08
CA PRO A 170 -22.23 -6.91 8.67
C PRO A 170 -21.52 -5.67 8.08
N LEU A 171 -20.59 -5.90 7.15
CA LEU A 171 -19.76 -4.83 6.55
C LEU A 171 -20.61 -3.73 5.89
N ARG A 172 -21.73 -4.11 5.28
CA ARG A 172 -22.68 -3.20 4.62
C ARG A 172 -23.20 -2.07 5.53
N GLU A 173 -23.32 -2.32 6.83
CA GLU A 173 -23.79 -1.32 7.80
C GLU A 173 -22.67 -0.38 8.27
N MET A 174 -21.43 -0.68 7.87
CA MET A 174 -20.23 0.06 8.24
C MET A 174 -19.65 0.82 7.04
N VAL A 175 -20.28 0.72 5.87
CA VAL A 175 -19.84 1.40 4.64
C VAL A 175 -19.76 2.89 4.87
N ASP A 176 -18.70 3.50 4.34
CA ASP A 176 -18.46 4.93 4.39
C ASP A 176 -19.70 5.70 3.84
N PRO A 177 -20.33 6.56 4.65
CA PRO A 177 -21.51 7.32 4.22
C PRO A 177 -21.26 8.27 3.04
N SER A 178 -20.00 8.59 2.75
CA SER A 178 -19.64 9.42 1.60
C SER A 178 -19.65 8.68 0.26
N LEU A 179 -19.81 7.35 0.26
CA LEU A 179 -19.91 6.55 -0.97
C LEU A 179 -21.33 6.57 -1.53
N ASP A 180 -21.55 7.38 -2.57
CA ASP A 180 -22.87 7.59 -3.19
C ASP A 180 -23.48 6.35 -3.87
N SER A 181 -22.66 5.39 -4.34
CA SER A 181 -23.13 4.20 -5.06
C SER A 181 -22.23 2.98 -4.87
N CYS A 182 -22.53 2.20 -3.84
CA CYS A 182 -21.87 0.93 -3.58
C CYS A 182 -22.80 -0.25 -3.89
N GLN A 183 -22.31 -1.26 -4.60
CA GLN A 183 -23.10 -2.48 -4.84
C GLN A 183 -23.01 -3.38 -3.61
N GLU A 184 -24.15 -3.65 -2.96
CA GLU A 184 -24.20 -4.45 -1.72
C GLU A 184 -23.52 -5.82 -1.88
N GLU A 185 -23.73 -6.50 -3.03
CA GLU A 185 -23.08 -7.77 -3.34
C GLU A 185 -21.54 -7.66 -3.37
N GLN A 186 -21.01 -6.56 -3.93
CA GLN A 186 -19.56 -6.34 -3.93
C GLN A 186 -19.03 -6.13 -2.51
N VAL A 187 -19.75 -5.38 -1.67
CA VAL A 187 -19.36 -5.15 -0.26
C VAL A 187 -19.29 -6.47 0.50
N ASP A 188 -20.31 -7.32 0.39
CA ASP A 188 -20.35 -8.58 1.11
C ASP A 188 -19.20 -9.51 0.68
N ARG A 189 -18.92 -9.57 -0.63
CA ARG A 189 -17.81 -10.36 -1.18
C ARG A 189 -16.44 -9.80 -0.77
N ILE A 190 -16.27 -8.48 -0.79
CA ILE A 190 -15.06 -7.79 -0.28
C ILE A 190 -14.88 -8.09 1.21
N GLY A 191 -15.97 -8.14 1.96
CA GLY A 191 -15.95 -8.53 3.36
C GLY A 191 -15.36 -9.92 3.59
N GLN A 192 -15.70 -10.90 2.75
CA GLN A 192 -15.08 -12.22 2.84
C GLN A 192 -13.58 -12.18 2.57
N VAL A 193 -13.15 -11.40 1.57
CA VAL A 193 -11.72 -11.18 1.29
C VAL A 193 -11.02 -10.57 2.51
N ILE A 194 -11.60 -9.53 3.12
CA ILE A 194 -11.07 -8.91 4.34
C ILE A 194 -10.89 -9.96 5.45
N LYS A 195 -11.93 -10.75 5.74
CA LYS A 195 -11.89 -11.80 6.78
C LYS A 195 -10.81 -12.84 6.52
N SER A 196 -10.62 -13.27 5.27
CA SER A 196 -9.54 -14.19 4.89
C SER A 196 -8.16 -13.56 5.07
N CYS A 197 -7.98 -12.30 4.68
CA CYS A 197 -6.70 -11.60 4.79
C CYS A 197 -6.27 -11.35 6.25
N VAL A 198 -7.22 -11.02 7.13
CA VAL A 198 -6.94 -10.67 8.53
C VAL A 198 -7.07 -11.84 9.50
N HIS A 199 -7.08 -13.08 8.98
CA HIS A 199 -7.19 -14.29 9.79
C HIS A 199 -6.12 -14.31 10.93
N PRO A 200 -6.49 -14.70 12.17
CA PRO A 200 -5.57 -14.68 13.31
C PRO A 200 -4.31 -15.52 13.11
N ASP A 201 -4.45 -16.73 12.56
CA ASP A 201 -3.30 -17.55 12.15
C ASP A 201 -2.73 -17.05 10.80
N PRO A 202 -1.46 -16.60 10.75
CA PRO A 202 -0.82 -16.16 9.51
C PRO A 202 -0.78 -17.24 8.43
N ARG A 203 -0.69 -18.51 8.80
CA ARG A 203 -0.60 -19.64 7.85
C ARG A 203 -1.90 -19.91 7.11
N SER A 204 -3.01 -19.46 7.67
CA SER A 204 -4.34 -19.57 7.05
C SER A 204 -4.67 -18.39 6.16
N ARG A 205 -3.82 -17.36 6.10
CA ARG A 205 -4.02 -16.21 5.22
C ARG A 205 -3.67 -16.61 3.78
N PRO A 206 -4.51 -16.28 2.79
CA PRO A 206 -4.24 -16.61 1.41
C PRO A 206 -3.03 -15.83 0.88
N PRO A 207 -2.26 -16.37 -0.07
CA PRO A 207 -1.23 -15.61 -0.76
C PRO A 207 -1.84 -14.47 -1.58
N MET A 208 -1.10 -13.38 -1.81
CA MET A 208 -1.61 -12.21 -2.55
C MET A 208 -2.08 -12.52 -3.98
N ARG A 209 -1.56 -13.58 -4.61
CA ARG A 209 -2.08 -14.09 -5.89
C ARG A 209 -3.54 -14.52 -5.81
N GLU A 210 -3.93 -15.21 -4.73
CA GLU A 210 -5.31 -15.62 -4.51
C GLU A 210 -6.18 -14.42 -4.12
N VAL A 211 -5.66 -13.51 -3.30
CA VAL A 211 -6.34 -12.25 -2.94
C VAL A 211 -6.65 -11.42 -4.19
N ALA A 212 -5.67 -11.24 -5.08
CA ALA A 212 -5.85 -10.52 -6.33
C ALA A 212 -6.88 -11.22 -7.25
N ALA A 213 -6.89 -12.55 -7.30
CA ALA A 213 -7.88 -13.31 -8.07
C ALA A 213 -9.31 -13.15 -7.50
N MET A 214 -9.46 -13.21 -6.18
CA MET A 214 -10.76 -12.99 -5.52
C MET A 214 -11.29 -11.58 -5.77
N LEU A 215 -10.43 -10.56 -5.66
CA LEU A 215 -10.84 -9.17 -5.92
C LEU A 215 -11.11 -8.90 -7.40
N TRP A 216 -10.35 -9.54 -8.31
CA TRP A 216 -10.63 -9.45 -9.74
C TRP A 216 -12.01 -10.03 -10.08
N ASP A 217 -12.41 -11.14 -9.47
CA ASP A 217 -13.73 -11.75 -9.65
C ASP A 217 -14.90 -10.90 -9.09
N ILE A 218 -14.60 -9.94 -8.21
CA ILE A 218 -15.57 -8.97 -7.68
C ILE A 218 -15.63 -7.70 -8.53
N THR A 219 -14.48 -7.22 -9.01
CA THR A 219 -14.34 -5.88 -9.60
C THR A 219 -14.24 -5.87 -11.13
N GLY A 220 -13.75 -6.95 -11.73
CA GLY A 220 -13.41 -7.03 -13.16
C GLY A 220 -12.21 -6.17 -13.58
N ILE A 221 -11.54 -5.48 -12.65
CA ILE A 221 -10.45 -4.54 -12.96
C ILE A 221 -9.17 -5.32 -13.28
N THR A 222 -8.74 -5.28 -14.53
CA THR A 222 -7.50 -5.93 -14.98
C THR A 222 -6.25 -5.21 -14.46
N ARG A 223 -5.08 -5.84 -14.60
CA ARG A 223 -3.78 -5.21 -14.28
C ARG A 223 -3.62 -3.87 -14.99
N ASP A 224 -3.91 -3.79 -16.28
CA ASP A 224 -3.81 -2.55 -17.04
C ASP A 224 -4.77 -1.47 -16.52
N GLY A 225 -5.99 -1.86 -16.15
CA GLY A 225 -6.98 -0.93 -15.58
C GLY A 225 -6.59 -0.38 -14.19
N ALA A 226 -5.81 -1.14 -13.42
CA ALA A 226 -5.32 -0.74 -12.10
C ALA A 226 -4.01 0.07 -12.15
N THR A 227 -3.28 0.05 -13.28
CA THR A 227 -2.02 0.75 -13.41
C THR A 227 -2.23 2.26 -13.64
N PRO A 228 -1.27 3.12 -13.22
CA PRO A 228 -1.31 4.53 -13.55
C PRO A 228 -1.29 4.74 -15.06
N LYS A 229 -2.07 5.71 -15.55
CA LYS A 229 -1.94 6.19 -16.92
C LYS A 229 -0.58 6.88 -17.08
N ILE A 230 -0.01 6.78 -18.28
CA ILE A 230 1.23 7.49 -18.62
C ILE A 230 0.95 8.99 -18.43
N SER A 231 1.73 9.63 -17.54
CA SER A 231 1.56 11.06 -17.27
C SER A 231 1.86 11.86 -18.56
N PRO A 232 1.07 12.90 -18.88
CA PRO A 232 1.39 13.84 -19.95
C PRO A 232 2.74 14.56 -19.72
N LEU A 233 3.26 14.55 -18.49
CA LEU A 233 4.58 15.10 -18.13
C LEU A 233 5.76 14.23 -18.58
N TRP A 234 5.52 13.13 -19.30
CA TRP A 234 6.56 12.37 -20.00
C TRP A 234 7.51 13.28 -20.82
N TRP A 235 7.01 14.41 -21.35
CA TRP A 235 7.84 15.40 -22.03
C TRP A 235 8.88 16.05 -21.12
N ALA A 236 8.55 16.30 -19.85
CA ALA A 236 9.50 16.82 -18.87
C ALA A 236 10.56 15.76 -18.51
N GLU A 237 10.19 14.48 -18.46
CA GLU A 237 11.14 13.36 -18.28
C GLU A 237 12.10 13.22 -19.47
N LEU A 238 11.60 13.41 -20.71
CA LEU A 238 12.45 13.45 -21.91
C LEU A 238 13.40 14.65 -21.92
N GLU A 239 12.98 15.82 -21.46
CA GLU A 239 13.85 17.01 -21.39
C GLU A 239 15.03 16.78 -20.43
N VAL A 240 14.79 16.20 -19.25
CA VAL A 240 15.85 15.85 -18.28
C VAL A 240 16.83 14.83 -18.87
N LEU A 241 16.34 13.81 -19.58
CA LEU A 241 17.19 12.82 -20.25
C LEU A 241 17.97 13.39 -21.45
N SER A 242 17.43 14.42 -22.11
CA SER A 242 18.08 15.07 -23.25
C SER A 242 19.21 16.02 -22.85
N THR A 243 19.15 16.59 -21.64
CA THR A 243 20.21 17.44 -21.11
C THR A 243 21.47 16.67 -20.70
N ASP A 244 21.37 15.35 -20.45
CA ASP A 244 22.51 14.47 -20.16
C ASP A 244 23.25 13.96 -21.42
N ALA A 245 22.77 14.31 -22.61
CA ALA A 245 23.33 13.87 -23.89
C ALA A 245 24.20 14.93 -24.62
N ASN A 246 24.54 16.05 -23.96
CA ASN A 246 25.36 17.13 -24.52
C ASN A 246 26.63 17.41 -23.70
#